data_AF-A0A2T6B8X8-F1
#
_entry.id   AF-A0A2T6B8X8-F1
#
_cell.length_a   1.000
_cell.length_b   1.000
_cell.length_c   1.000
_cell.angle_alpha   90.00
_cell.angle_beta   90.00
_cell.angle_gamma   90.00
#
_symmetry.space_group_name_H-M   'P 1'
#
loop_
_entity.id
_entity.type
_entity.pdbx_description
1 polymer ?
#
loop_
_entity_poly.entity_id
_entity_poly.type
_entity_poly.pdbx_seq_one_letter_code
_entity_poly.pdbx_strand_id
1 'polypeptide(L)'
;MNLRLTDLDQDDVTPIEMMRDPIGVLLIDDKGWSAVSVKAGVSETGTGTPSDLAGGMSWVTNCAYETMRAVSMAIGRSDVRLKTSDWFKPDLAEMLDDWGADRYPRTQRAEFLARLTDRVMRLSFETIRAHGATSAAREQAVLSQIERSASLATGFRTTLATQMEKGAPTDRKVVAATVGAMKFGAFAPEEASVSDGEVLMRLRPPRLSYAEMVLSKRVPAAGKWQQAHLESKDLITDQMLSALKALDRPVLISARIVPIRGAEDPILATWTTPSGPGYVRKAFPLEEVEVLFGSYRFHDPLVMVGPAWKEPAGKGLLDALVSACGAAELAHASWSAGVVAENVLCGMMRLGRAPKGGNEGVTVPESVWIGAHDRIAMLPMIRALSGFGLTLVGGYAGGVRFKAPEDPEMISSAANAAWELGMHAQMGLARRIREMGSSLNADRGLYGGAPERILLPLLMQTGRTGQLWKIDEIIETDPEGRPAAFLALFS
;
A
#
# COMPACT_ATOMS: atom_id res chain seq x y z
N MET A 1 -10.56 -59.85 6.76
CA MET A 1 -10.72 -58.93 5.63
C MET A 1 -10.68 -57.52 6.20
N ASN A 2 -9.56 -56.81 6.05
CA ASN A 2 -9.38 -55.48 6.62
C ASN A 2 -9.80 -54.45 5.57
N LEU A 3 -10.97 -53.85 5.76
CA LEU A 3 -11.40 -52.67 5.01
C LEU A 3 -10.67 -51.45 5.59
N ARG A 4 -9.83 -50.82 4.76
CA ARG A 4 -9.25 -49.51 5.03
C ARG A 4 -10.21 -48.49 4.44
N LEU A 5 -10.81 -47.66 5.30
CA LEU A 5 -11.61 -46.52 4.90
C LEU A 5 -10.68 -45.30 4.88
N THR A 6 -10.70 -44.58 3.76
CA THR A 6 -10.06 -43.27 3.61
C THR A 6 -11.16 -42.22 3.64
N ASP A 7 -10.97 -41.14 4.40
CA ASP A 7 -11.92 -40.03 4.43
C ASP A 7 -12.05 -39.41 3.02
N LEU A 8 -13.28 -39.18 2.60
CA LEU A 8 -13.61 -38.50 1.33
C LEU A 8 -13.17 -37.04 1.30
N ASP A 9 -12.82 -36.47 2.46
CA ASP A 9 -12.43 -35.06 2.62
C ASP A 9 -10.93 -34.81 2.49
N GLN A 10 -10.13 -35.80 2.06
CA GLN A 10 -8.88 -35.48 1.37
C GLN A 10 -9.22 -35.00 -0.04
N ASP A 11 -9.88 -33.84 -0.13
CA ASP A 11 -9.83 -33.02 -1.33
C ASP A 11 -8.35 -32.94 -1.70
N ASP A 12 -8.00 -33.40 -2.90
CA ASP A 12 -6.68 -33.18 -3.48
C ASP A 12 -6.37 -31.68 -3.35
N VAL A 13 -5.57 -31.31 -2.34
CA VAL A 13 -5.17 -29.92 -2.10
C VAL A 13 -4.33 -29.55 -3.31
N THR A 14 -4.99 -28.96 -4.30
CA THR A 14 -4.34 -28.63 -5.55
C THR A 14 -3.24 -27.62 -5.22
N PRO A 15 -1.96 -27.93 -5.52
CA PRO A 15 -0.87 -27.04 -5.20
C PRO A 15 -1.14 -25.64 -5.78
N ILE A 16 -0.78 -24.58 -5.06
CA ILE A 16 -0.99 -23.18 -5.54
C ILE A 16 -0.30 -22.97 -6.89
N GLU A 17 0.85 -23.62 -7.05
CA GLU A 17 1.60 -23.77 -8.30
C GLU A 17 0.72 -24.26 -9.47
N MET A 18 -0.33 -25.02 -9.25
CA MET A 18 -1.22 -25.50 -10.32
C MET A 18 -2.42 -24.60 -10.59
N MET A 19 -2.75 -23.68 -9.67
CA MET A 19 -3.94 -22.81 -9.77
C MET A 19 -3.67 -21.39 -10.27
N ARG A 20 -2.41 -20.92 -10.17
CA ARG A 20 -2.02 -19.57 -10.59
C ARG A 20 -1.85 -19.42 -12.10
N ASP A 21 -2.31 -18.34 -12.72
CA ASP A 21 -1.82 -18.00 -14.07
C ASP A 21 -0.37 -17.47 -13.96
N PRO A 22 0.54 -17.80 -14.88
CA PRO A 22 1.87 -17.19 -14.88
C PRO A 22 1.80 -15.67 -14.98
N ILE A 23 2.70 -14.98 -14.27
CA ILE A 23 2.88 -13.54 -14.36
C ILE A 23 4.35 -13.28 -14.62
N GLY A 24 4.64 -12.54 -15.68
CA GLY A 24 5.99 -12.15 -16.08
C GLY A 24 6.20 -10.64 -16.05
N VAL A 25 7.44 -10.24 -16.25
CA VAL A 25 7.86 -8.84 -16.37
C VAL A 25 8.35 -8.58 -17.78
N LEU A 26 7.88 -7.48 -18.37
CA LEU A 26 8.27 -7.00 -19.70
C LEU A 26 8.89 -5.61 -19.58
N LEU A 27 10.22 -5.54 -19.68
CA LEU A 27 10.94 -4.27 -19.72
C LEU A 27 11.16 -3.84 -21.16
N ILE A 28 10.75 -2.61 -21.48
CA ILE A 28 10.93 -1.98 -22.79
C ILE A 28 11.74 -0.69 -22.60
N ASP A 29 12.80 -0.53 -23.37
CA ASP A 29 13.58 0.69 -23.48
C ASP A 29 13.96 0.97 -24.94
N ASP A 30 14.73 2.04 -25.15
CA ASP A 30 15.25 2.46 -26.47
C ASP A 30 16.11 1.39 -27.15
N LYS A 31 16.70 0.48 -26.37
CA LYS A 31 17.57 -0.61 -26.85
C LYS A 31 16.80 -1.90 -27.11
N GLY A 32 15.47 -1.91 -27.04
CA GLY A 32 14.63 -3.08 -27.24
C GLY A 32 13.91 -3.55 -25.98
N TRP A 33 13.65 -4.84 -25.86
CA TRP A 33 12.85 -5.40 -24.78
C TRP A 33 13.44 -6.68 -24.17
N SER A 34 13.03 -6.97 -22.94
CA SER A 34 13.33 -8.21 -22.20
C SER A 34 12.07 -8.67 -21.46
N ALA A 35 11.69 -9.93 -21.66
CA ALA A 35 10.50 -10.55 -21.09
C ALA A 35 10.90 -11.81 -20.29
N VAL A 36 10.62 -11.82 -18.99
CA VAL A 36 10.93 -12.97 -18.12
C VAL A 36 9.72 -13.39 -17.29
N SER A 37 9.46 -14.69 -17.21
CA SER A 37 8.45 -15.30 -16.36
C SER A 37 9.02 -16.54 -15.69
N VAL A 38 9.11 -16.52 -14.36
CA VAL A 38 9.66 -17.63 -13.58
C VAL A 38 8.79 -18.87 -13.72
N LYS A 39 7.48 -18.72 -13.44
CA LYS A 39 6.54 -19.83 -13.50
C LYS A 39 6.41 -20.45 -14.90
N ALA A 40 6.42 -19.63 -15.95
CA ALA A 40 6.30 -20.14 -17.31
C ALA A 40 7.63 -20.66 -17.89
N GLY A 41 8.76 -20.45 -17.19
CA GLY A 41 10.09 -20.79 -17.70
C GLY A 41 10.48 -19.98 -18.95
N VAL A 42 9.95 -18.76 -19.10
CA VAL A 42 10.16 -17.91 -20.28
C VAL A 42 11.24 -16.88 -19.98
N SER A 43 12.20 -16.74 -20.89
CA SER A 43 13.22 -15.68 -20.87
C SER A 43 13.58 -15.30 -22.29
N GLU A 44 13.09 -14.15 -22.74
CA GLU A 44 13.20 -13.69 -24.12
C GLU A 44 13.69 -12.24 -24.19
N THR A 45 14.38 -11.92 -25.27
CA THR A 45 14.82 -10.55 -25.56
C THR A 45 14.70 -10.28 -27.05
N GLY A 46 14.38 -9.05 -27.40
CA GLY A 46 14.32 -8.66 -28.81
C GLY A 46 14.50 -7.17 -29.02
N THR A 47 14.51 -6.79 -30.30
CA THR A 47 14.47 -5.41 -30.78
C THR A 47 13.12 -5.14 -31.44
N GLY A 48 12.62 -3.91 -31.38
CA GLY A 48 11.31 -3.56 -31.97
C GLY A 48 10.13 -3.98 -31.09
N THR A 49 9.00 -4.33 -31.72
CA THR A 49 7.77 -4.72 -31.00
C THR A 49 7.90 -6.13 -30.42
N PRO A 50 7.45 -6.40 -29.19
CA PRO A 50 7.48 -7.73 -28.57
C PRO A 50 6.35 -8.63 -29.11
N SER A 51 6.39 -9.01 -30.40
CA SER A 51 5.34 -9.79 -31.06
C SER A 51 5.20 -11.22 -30.55
N ASP A 52 6.27 -11.79 -29.99
CA ASP A 52 6.40 -13.24 -29.75
C ASP A 52 6.19 -13.66 -28.29
N LEU A 53 5.75 -12.75 -27.42
CA LEU A 53 5.51 -13.03 -25.99
C LEU A 53 4.66 -14.29 -25.75
N ALA A 54 4.98 -15.06 -24.72
CA ALA A 54 4.14 -16.19 -24.33
C ALA A 54 2.70 -15.72 -23.99
N GLY A 55 1.72 -16.41 -24.57
CA GLY A 55 0.28 -16.19 -24.34
C GLY A 55 -0.24 -16.94 -23.10
N GLY A 56 -1.50 -16.70 -22.75
CA GLY A 56 -2.15 -17.32 -21.59
C GLY A 56 -1.72 -16.73 -20.24
N MET A 57 -0.95 -15.65 -20.23
CA MET A 57 -0.35 -15.08 -19.03
C MET A 57 -0.42 -13.55 -19.00
N SER A 58 -0.09 -12.96 -17.84
CA SER A 58 -0.02 -11.50 -17.70
C SER A 58 1.43 -11.01 -17.65
N TRP A 59 1.68 -9.85 -18.26
CA TRP A 59 2.99 -9.20 -18.31
C TRP A 59 2.90 -7.82 -17.67
N VAL A 60 3.62 -7.60 -16.57
CA VAL A 60 3.77 -6.28 -15.95
C VAL A 60 4.88 -5.53 -16.67
N THR A 61 4.58 -4.36 -17.22
CA THR A 61 5.51 -3.57 -18.03
C THR A 61 5.87 -2.23 -17.40
N ASN A 62 7.08 -1.72 -17.69
CA ASN A 62 7.53 -0.38 -17.30
C ASN A 62 6.94 0.74 -18.18
N CYS A 63 6.13 0.42 -19.19
CA CYS A 63 5.51 1.41 -20.06
C CYS A 63 4.36 2.16 -19.36
N ALA A 64 4.24 3.45 -19.68
CA ALA A 64 3.04 4.23 -19.38
C ALA A 64 1.81 3.66 -20.11
N TYR A 65 0.61 3.97 -19.61
CA TYR A 65 -0.64 3.38 -20.10
C TYR A 65 -0.85 3.53 -21.62
N GLU A 66 -0.62 4.72 -22.18
CA GLU A 66 -0.80 4.94 -23.63
C GLU A 66 0.18 4.13 -24.47
N THR A 67 1.45 4.06 -24.05
CA THR A 67 2.47 3.22 -24.69
C THR A 67 2.11 1.74 -24.58
N MET A 68 1.67 1.29 -23.40
CA MET A 68 1.22 -0.09 -23.18
C MET A 68 0.05 -0.45 -24.10
N ARG A 69 -0.92 0.46 -24.31
CA ARG A 69 -2.03 0.23 -25.24
C ARG A 69 -1.55 0.08 -26.68
N ALA A 70 -0.61 0.92 -27.12
CA ALA A 70 -0.02 0.81 -28.45
C ALA A 70 0.71 -0.53 -28.63
N VAL A 71 1.50 -0.95 -27.64
CA VAL A 71 2.19 -2.25 -27.64
C VAL A 71 1.17 -3.40 -27.67
N SER A 72 0.11 -3.33 -26.87
CA SER A 72 -0.95 -4.34 -26.85
C SER A 72 -1.65 -4.47 -28.21
N MET A 73 -1.95 -3.35 -28.87
CA MET A 73 -2.52 -3.35 -30.23
C MET A 73 -1.55 -3.96 -31.25
N ALA A 74 -0.26 -3.65 -31.14
CA ALA A 74 0.77 -4.15 -32.04
C ALA A 74 1.03 -5.67 -31.87
N ILE A 75 0.88 -6.21 -30.66
CA ILE A 75 0.95 -7.66 -30.41
C ILE A 75 -0.24 -8.38 -31.05
N GLY A 76 -1.43 -7.77 -31.02
CA GLY A 76 -2.62 -8.29 -31.72
C GLY A 76 -3.18 -9.63 -31.21
N ARG A 77 -2.66 -10.15 -30.09
CA ARG A 77 -3.06 -11.44 -29.49
C ARG A 77 -3.83 -11.23 -28.19
N SER A 78 -5.05 -11.77 -28.12
CA SER A 78 -5.98 -11.56 -27.00
C SER A 78 -5.62 -12.34 -25.72
N ASP A 79 -4.78 -13.34 -25.83
CA ASP A 79 -4.28 -14.17 -24.73
C ASP A 79 -3.04 -13.58 -24.04
N VAL A 80 -2.47 -12.49 -24.56
CA VAL A 80 -1.39 -11.71 -23.93
C VAL A 80 -1.99 -10.52 -23.17
N ARG A 81 -1.92 -10.54 -21.83
CA ARG A 81 -2.46 -9.48 -20.98
C ARG A 81 -1.35 -8.54 -20.50
N LEU A 82 -1.29 -7.31 -20.99
CA LEU A 82 -0.36 -6.31 -20.47
C LEU A 82 -0.94 -5.58 -19.25
N LYS A 83 -0.09 -5.35 -18.26
CA LYS A 83 -0.38 -4.59 -17.03
C LYS A 83 0.64 -3.46 -16.89
N THR A 84 0.18 -2.29 -16.44
CA THR A 84 1.04 -1.15 -16.15
C THR A 84 1.96 -1.43 -14.97
N SER A 85 3.04 -0.65 -14.83
CA SER A 85 4.03 -0.83 -13.76
C SER A 85 3.46 -0.67 -12.35
N ASP A 86 2.42 0.15 -12.21
CA ASP A 86 1.68 0.42 -10.97
C ASP A 86 0.62 -0.65 -10.62
N TRP A 87 0.63 -1.78 -11.34
CA TRP A 87 -0.19 -2.93 -10.99
C TRP A 87 0.13 -3.43 -9.57
N PHE A 88 1.41 -3.36 -9.19
CA PHE A 88 1.87 -3.43 -7.81
C PHE A 88 1.95 -2.03 -7.20
N LYS A 89 1.84 -1.92 -5.88
CA LYS A 89 1.97 -0.62 -5.19
C LYS A 89 3.35 0.03 -5.35
N PRO A 90 4.47 -0.64 -5.05
CA PRO A 90 5.74 -0.23 -5.60
C PRO A 90 5.76 -0.56 -7.08
N ASP A 91 5.93 0.44 -7.93
CA ASP A 91 6.09 0.20 -9.36
C ASP A 91 7.43 -0.52 -9.65
N LEU A 92 7.61 -1.03 -10.87
CA LEU A 92 8.82 -1.76 -11.23
C LEU A 92 10.13 -0.97 -11.02
N ALA A 93 10.12 0.35 -11.19
CA ALA A 93 11.30 1.17 -10.95
C ALA A 93 11.57 1.32 -9.45
N GLU A 94 10.52 1.48 -8.65
CA GLU A 94 10.59 1.50 -7.20
C GLU A 94 11.07 0.16 -6.63
N MET A 95 10.65 -0.97 -7.21
CA MET A 95 11.16 -2.29 -6.85
C MET A 95 12.67 -2.41 -7.12
N LEU A 96 13.16 -1.90 -8.25
CA LEU A 96 14.60 -1.88 -8.52
C LEU A 96 15.35 -1.01 -7.52
N ASP A 97 14.81 0.17 -7.19
CA ASP A 97 15.42 1.11 -6.23
C ASP A 97 15.43 0.53 -4.81
N ASP A 98 14.36 -0.14 -4.38
CA ASP A 98 14.28 -0.85 -3.09
C ASP A 98 15.46 -1.82 -2.91
N TRP A 99 15.92 -2.46 -3.99
CA TRP A 99 17.00 -3.44 -3.95
C TRP A 99 18.35 -2.91 -4.47
N GLY A 100 18.41 -1.64 -4.88
CA GLY A 100 19.58 -1.05 -5.56
C GLY A 100 19.95 -1.78 -6.85
N ALA A 101 18.97 -2.43 -7.47
CA ALA A 101 19.09 -3.24 -8.68
C ALA A 101 18.95 -2.41 -9.97
N ASP A 102 18.69 -1.10 -9.84
CA ASP A 102 18.57 -0.14 -10.93
C ASP A 102 19.83 -0.05 -11.80
N ARG A 103 21.00 -0.32 -11.21
CA ARG A 103 22.32 -0.36 -11.87
C ARG A 103 22.54 -1.52 -12.85
N TYR A 104 21.71 -2.56 -12.78
CA TYR A 104 21.93 -3.77 -13.59
C TYR A 104 21.47 -3.58 -15.05
N PRO A 105 22.04 -4.34 -16.01
CA PRO A 105 21.54 -4.38 -17.38
C PRO A 105 20.06 -4.81 -17.46
N ARG A 106 19.36 -4.41 -18.54
CA ARG A 106 17.92 -4.69 -18.75
C ARG A 106 17.54 -6.16 -18.53
N THR A 107 18.32 -7.09 -19.06
CA THR A 107 18.08 -8.54 -18.91
C THR A 107 18.09 -8.98 -17.45
N GLN A 108 19.14 -8.62 -16.71
CA GLN A 108 19.24 -8.93 -15.28
C GLN A 108 18.15 -8.24 -14.46
N ARG A 109 17.78 -7.00 -14.80
CA ARG A 109 16.65 -6.31 -14.16
C ARG A 109 15.33 -7.04 -14.38
N ALA A 110 15.09 -7.53 -15.60
CA ALA A 110 13.88 -8.29 -15.92
C ALA A 110 13.82 -9.61 -15.13
N GLU A 111 14.93 -10.36 -15.07
CA GLU A 111 15.02 -11.59 -14.27
C GLU A 111 14.79 -11.34 -12.78
N PHE A 112 15.43 -10.29 -12.25
CA PHE A 112 15.30 -9.89 -10.86
C PHE A 112 13.85 -9.53 -10.50
N LEU A 113 13.22 -8.66 -11.29
CA LEU A 113 11.84 -8.25 -11.11
C LEU A 113 10.85 -9.40 -11.29
N ALA A 114 11.11 -10.31 -12.24
CA ALA A 114 10.26 -11.48 -12.45
C ALA A 114 10.23 -12.39 -11.22
N ARG A 115 11.38 -12.62 -10.56
CA ARG A 115 11.45 -13.41 -9.31
C ARG A 115 10.72 -12.73 -8.15
N LEU A 116 10.90 -11.43 -7.96
CA LEU A 116 10.18 -10.69 -6.92
C LEU A 116 8.67 -10.70 -7.17
N THR A 117 8.26 -10.48 -8.42
CA THR A 117 6.87 -10.54 -8.86
C THR A 117 6.27 -11.92 -8.58
N ASP A 118 7.01 -12.98 -8.88
CA ASP A 118 6.58 -14.35 -8.65
C ASP A 118 6.34 -14.64 -7.16
N ARG A 119 7.27 -14.25 -6.29
CA ARG A 119 7.15 -14.39 -4.82
C ARG A 119 5.96 -13.61 -4.27
N VAL A 120 5.78 -12.35 -4.69
CA VAL A 120 4.64 -11.52 -4.27
C VAL A 120 3.32 -12.19 -4.68
N MET A 121 3.24 -12.74 -5.88
CA MET A 121 2.03 -13.39 -6.38
C MET A 121 1.75 -14.72 -5.69
N ARG A 122 2.79 -15.55 -5.48
CA ARG A 122 2.69 -16.78 -4.70
C ARG A 122 2.16 -16.49 -3.30
N LEU A 123 2.78 -15.55 -2.59
CA LEU A 123 2.40 -15.21 -1.23
C LEU A 123 1.00 -14.57 -1.17
N SER A 124 0.62 -13.77 -2.17
CA SER A 124 -0.75 -13.25 -2.28
C SER A 124 -1.77 -14.37 -2.37
N PHE A 125 -1.47 -15.45 -3.09
CA PHE A 125 -2.40 -16.56 -3.29
C PHE A 125 -2.48 -17.48 -2.07
N GLU A 126 -1.33 -17.76 -1.45
CA GLU A 126 -1.25 -18.42 -0.15
C GLU A 126 -2.05 -17.67 0.92
N THR A 127 -1.96 -16.34 0.93
CA THR A 127 -2.72 -15.48 1.84
C THR A 127 -4.23 -15.63 1.61
N ILE A 128 -4.68 -15.62 0.35
CA ILE A 128 -6.11 -15.79 0.02
C ILE A 128 -6.62 -17.17 0.45
N ARG A 129 -5.83 -18.21 0.21
CA ARG A 129 -6.14 -19.57 0.64
C ARG A 129 -6.28 -19.64 2.16
N ALA A 130 -5.28 -19.13 2.89
CA ALA A 130 -5.24 -19.13 4.35
C ALA A 130 -6.38 -18.28 4.97
N HIS A 131 -6.86 -17.25 4.28
CA HIS A 131 -7.97 -16.41 4.75
C HIS A 131 -9.34 -17.10 4.71
N GLY A 132 -9.48 -18.24 4.04
CA GLY A 132 -10.70 -19.06 4.10
C GLY A 132 -11.55 -19.06 2.84
N ALA A 133 -10.94 -19.28 1.67
CA ALA A 133 -11.71 -19.73 0.51
C ALA A 133 -12.33 -21.10 0.84
N THR A 134 -13.65 -21.15 1.04
CA THR A 134 -14.40 -22.32 1.52
C THR A 134 -14.43 -23.51 0.54
N SER A 135 -13.91 -23.35 -0.68
CA SER A 135 -13.76 -24.42 -1.69
C SER A 135 -12.74 -24.03 -2.76
N ALA A 136 -12.13 -25.02 -3.42
CA ALA A 136 -11.15 -24.80 -4.50
C ALA A 136 -11.72 -23.98 -5.68
N ALA A 137 -12.98 -24.21 -6.07
CA ALA A 137 -13.64 -23.43 -7.12
C ALA A 137 -13.78 -21.93 -6.74
N ARG A 138 -14.06 -21.65 -5.47
CA ARG A 138 -14.17 -20.28 -4.96
C ARG A 138 -12.79 -19.62 -4.86
N GLU A 139 -11.78 -20.37 -4.43
CA GLU A 139 -10.38 -19.93 -4.45
C GLU A 139 -9.99 -19.52 -5.88
N GLN A 140 -10.13 -20.42 -6.86
CA GLN A 140 -9.78 -20.15 -8.26
C GLN A 140 -10.50 -18.91 -8.81
N ALA A 141 -11.80 -18.77 -8.52
CA ALA A 141 -12.57 -17.60 -8.94
C ALA A 141 -12.00 -16.30 -8.36
N VAL A 142 -11.57 -16.31 -7.09
CA VAL A 142 -10.93 -15.16 -6.43
C VAL A 142 -9.57 -14.87 -7.06
N LEU A 143 -8.74 -15.88 -7.28
CA LEU A 143 -7.41 -15.73 -7.89
C LEU A 143 -7.50 -15.16 -9.31
N SER A 144 -8.34 -15.76 -10.15
CA SER A 144 -8.63 -15.27 -11.51
C SER A 144 -9.12 -13.82 -11.51
N GLN A 145 -9.86 -13.42 -10.47
CA GLN A 145 -10.35 -12.06 -10.34
C GLN A 145 -9.25 -11.07 -9.96
N ILE A 146 -8.32 -11.46 -9.09
CA ILE A 146 -7.13 -10.65 -8.74
C ILE A 146 -6.29 -10.41 -9.99
N GLU A 147 -6.00 -11.45 -10.76
CA GLU A 147 -5.20 -11.36 -11.99
C GLU A 147 -5.83 -10.46 -13.05
N ARG A 148 -7.16 -10.49 -13.17
CA ARG A 148 -7.90 -9.62 -14.10
C ARG A 148 -8.05 -8.19 -13.61
N SER A 149 -7.81 -7.93 -12.34
CA SER A 149 -7.96 -6.59 -11.76
C SER A 149 -6.92 -5.60 -12.31
N ALA A 150 -7.27 -4.31 -12.26
CA ALA A 150 -6.41 -3.22 -12.71
C ALA A 150 -5.16 -3.03 -11.83
N SER A 151 -5.17 -3.53 -10.59
CA SER A 151 -4.00 -3.61 -9.70
C SER A 151 -4.22 -4.73 -8.69
N LEU A 152 -3.15 -5.22 -8.07
CA LEU A 152 -3.21 -6.20 -6.99
C LEU A 152 -4.04 -5.68 -5.80
N ALA A 153 -3.87 -4.40 -5.42
CA ALA A 153 -4.71 -3.73 -4.42
C ALA A 153 -6.21 -3.74 -4.76
N THR A 154 -6.57 -3.55 -6.04
CA THR A 154 -7.97 -3.67 -6.50
C THR A 154 -8.44 -5.12 -6.36
N GLY A 155 -7.59 -6.10 -6.67
CA GLY A 155 -7.85 -7.52 -6.43
C GLY A 155 -8.27 -7.78 -4.98
N PHE A 156 -7.42 -7.43 -4.01
CA PHE A 156 -7.70 -7.58 -2.58
C PHE A 156 -8.95 -6.79 -2.12
N ARG A 157 -9.13 -5.55 -2.59
CA ARG A 157 -10.37 -4.80 -2.29
C ARG A 157 -11.61 -5.57 -2.68
N THR A 158 -11.52 -6.32 -3.78
CA THR A 158 -12.67 -7.00 -4.31
C THR A 158 -12.93 -8.35 -3.65
N THR A 159 -11.88 -9.02 -3.15
CA THR A 159 -12.06 -10.23 -2.32
C THR A 159 -12.81 -9.90 -1.03
N LEU A 160 -12.60 -8.70 -0.48
CA LEU A 160 -13.25 -8.19 0.73
C LEU A 160 -14.51 -7.35 0.47
N ALA A 161 -14.94 -7.20 -0.78
CA ALA A 161 -16.03 -6.28 -1.13
C ALA A 161 -17.31 -6.55 -0.36
N THR A 162 -17.71 -7.81 -0.24
CA THR A 162 -18.91 -8.19 0.53
C THR A 162 -18.80 -7.83 2.01
N GLN A 163 -17.62 -7.91 2.62
CA GLN A 163 -17.45 -7.59 4.03
C GLN A 163 -17.47 -6.08 4.27
N MET A 164 -16.83 -5.30 3.40
CA MET A 164 -16.76 -3.84 3.51
C MET A 164 -18.08 -3.16 3.12
N GLU A 165 -18.73 -3.64 2.06
CA GLU A 165 -19.95 -3.02 1.51
C GLU A 165 -21.19 -3.30 2.37
N LYS A 166 -21.18 -4.34 3.22
CA LYS A 166 -22.18 -4.51 4.29
C LYS A 166 -22.31 -3.27 5.19
N GLY A 167 -21.24 -2.50 5.33
CA GLY A 167 -21.21 -1.26 6.12
C GLY A 167 -21.57 0.01 5.34
N ALA A 168 -21.95 -0.08 4.06
CA ALA A 168 -22.27 1.10 3.27
C ALA A 168 -23.56 1.79 3.78
N PRO A 169 -23.55 3.12 4.00
CA PRO A 169 -24.71 3.85 4.46
C PRO A 169 -25.76 3.95 3.35
N THR A 170 -27.04 3.88 3.71
CA THR A 170 -28.16 4.09 2.79
C THR A 170 -28.69 5.53 2.80
N ASP A 171 -28.40 6.29 3.86
CA ASP A 171 -28.80 7.69 3.99
C ASP A 171 -27.98 8.58 3.04
N ARG A 172 -28.68 9.33 2.17
CA ARG A 172 -28.06 10.18 1.15
C ARG A 172 -27.10 11.24 1.72
N LYS A 173 -27.39 11.80 2.90
CA LYS A 173 -26.51 12.81 3.54
C LYS A 173 -25.21 12.17 4.01
N VAL A 174 -25.30 10.99 4.60
CA VAL A 174 -24.12 10.23 5.07
C VAL A 174 -23.30 9.76 3.89
N VAL A 175 -23.93 9.28 2.81
CA VAL A 175 -23.23 8.92 1.57
C VAL A 175 -22.47 10.13 1.00
N ALA A 176 -23.15 11.27 0.85
CA ALA A 176 -22.52 12.49 0.33
C ALA A 176 -21.35 12.95 1.20
N ALA A 177 -21.49 12.90 2.52
CA ALA A 177 -20.41 13.26 3.43
C ALA A 177 -19.26 12.24 3.42
N THR A 178 -19.56 10.94 3.32
CA THR A 178 -18.54 9.88 3.20
C THR A 178 -17.72 10.08 1.92
N VAL A 179 -18.39 10.34 0.79
CA VAL A 179 -17.74 10.67 -0.48
C VAL A 179 -16.88 11.94 -0.33
N GLY A 180 -17.41 13.00 0.29
CA GLY A 180 -16.68 14.25 0.51
C GLY A 180 -15.51 14.14 1.51
N ALA A 181 -15.52 13.12 2.38
CA ALA A 181 -14.44 12.83 3.32
C ALA A 181 -13.37 11.91 2.73
N MET A 182 -13.69 11.23 1.62
CA MET A 182 -12.76 10.32 0.98
C MET A 182 -11.57 11.08 0.42
N LYS A 183 -10.39 10.79 0.98
CA LYS A 183 -9.12 11.35 0.57
C LYS A 183 -8.07 10.26 0.62
N PHE A 184 -7.15 10.31 -0.32
CA PHE A 184 -6.01 9.40 -0.38
C PHE A 184 -4.76 10.18 -0.03
N GLY A 185 -3.94 9.64 0.88
CA GLY A 185 -2.61 10.17 1.18
C GLY A 185 -2.56 11.63 1.63
N ALA A 186 -1.35 12.16 1.76
CA ALA A 186 -1.06 13.57 1.91
C ALA A 186 -0.22 14.00 0.70
N PHE A 187 -0.59 15.06 -0.01
CA PHE A 187 0.07 15.47 -1.26
C PHE A 187 0.36 16.96 -1.26
N ALA A 188 1.51 17.37 -1.77
CA ALA A 188 1.76 18.79 -2.00
C ALA A 188 0.96 19.30 -3.23
N PRO A 189 0.53 20.57 -3.24
CA PRO A 189 -0.21 21.17 -4.37
C PRO A 189 0.63 21.42 -5.63
N GLU A 190 1.97 21.46 -5.53
CA GLU A 190 2.89 21.83 -6.61
C GLU A 190 3.64 20.63 -7.18
N GLU A 191 4.10 20.77 -8.44
CA GLU A 191 4.59 19.69 -9.30
C GLU A 191 5.63 18.77 -8.64
N ALA A 192 5.41 17.46 -8.81
CA ALA A 192 6.29 16.39 -8.37
C ALA A 192 7.61 16.28 -9.19
N SER A 193 7.91 17.24 -10.05
CA SER A 193 9.11 17.25 -10.90
C SER A 193 10.37 17.49 -10.06
N VAL A 194 11.33 16.58 -10.13
CA VAL A 194 12.64 16.74 -9.48
C VAL A 194 13.50 17.61 -10.40
N SER A 195 13.98 18.75 -9.90
CA SER A 195 14.84 19.66 -10.66
C SER A 195 16.29 19.19 -10.68
N ASP A 196 17.10 19.73 -11.59
CA ASP A 196 18.54 19.51 -11.58
C ASP A 196 19.14 19.98 -10.23
N GLY A 197 19.97 19.13 -9.61
CA GLY A 197 20.51 19.37 -8.26
C GLY A 197 19.55 19.02 -7.12
N GLU A 198 18.45 18.32 -7.40
CA GLU A 198 17.56 17.75 -6.38
C GLU A 198 17.56 16.21 -6.42
N VAL A 199 17.26 15.62 -5.27
CA VAL A 199 17.09 14.18 -5.07
C VAL A 199 15.70 13.90 -4.53
N LEU A 200 15.00 12.95 -5.15
CA LEU A 200 13.78 12.39 -4.58
C LEU A 200 14.14 11.34 -3.53
N MET A 201 13.96 11.67 -2.27
CA MET A 201 14.08 10.74 -1.16
C MET A 201 12.75 10.03 -0.95
N ARG A 202 12.77 8.69 -0.98
CA ARG A 202 11.64 7.87 -0.53
C ARG A 202 12.01 7.18 0.77
N LEU A 203 11.22 7.44 1.79
CA LEU A 203 11.41 6.92 3.13
C LEU A 203 10.14 6.15 3.50
N ARG A 204 10.30 5.00 4.16
CA ARG A 204 9.16 4.17 4.57
C ARG A 204 9.45 3.39 5.84
N PRO A 205 8.44 3.16 6.68
CA PRO A 205 8.51 2.12 7.70
C PRO A 205 8.45 0.72 7.03
N PRO A 206 8.77 -0.36 7.76
CA PRO A 206 8.48 -1.71 7.29
C PRO A 206 6.98 -1.84 6.94
N ARG A 207 6.70 -2.20 5.68
CA ARG A 207 5.34 -2.17 5.11
C ARG A 207 4.33 -3.02 5.87
N LEU A 208 4.69 -4.25 6.24
CA LEU A 208 3.81 -5.12 7.02
C LEU A 208 3.50 -4.52 8.40
N SER A 209 4.54 -4.08 9.11
CA SER A 209 4.39 -3.45 10.43
C SER A 209 3.49 -2.21 10.38
N TYR A 210 3.63 -1.40 9.34
CA TYR A 210 2.80 -0.22 9.15
C TYR A 210 1.35 -0.58 8.80
N ALA A 211 1.14 -1.57 7.92
CA ALA A 211 -0.19 -2.05 7.57
C ALA A 211 -0.94 -2.61 8.79
N GLU A 212 -0.27 -3.39 9.64
CA GLU A 212 -0.83 -3.87 10.90
C GLU A 212 -1.21 -2.72 11.84
N MET A 213 -0.33 -1.73 12.00
CA MET A 213 -0.60 -0.56 12.83
C MET A 213 -1.86 0.18 12.36
N VAL A 214 -2.00 0.45 11.05
CA VAL A 214 -3.16 1.16 10.51
C VAL A 214 -4.43 0.30 10.60
N LEU A 215 -4.36 -0.99 10.26
CA LEU A 215 -5.51 -1.90 10.27
C LEU A 215 -5.85 -2.46 11.66
N SER A 216 -5.06 -2.17 12.70
CA SER A 216 -5.43 -2.43 14.10
C SER A 216 -6.49 -1.46 14.63
N LYS A 217 -6.65 -0.29 13.98
CA LYS A 217 -7.59 0.74 14.42
C LYS A 217 -9.01 0.38 13.98
N ARG A 218 -9.97 0.59 14.89
CA ARG A 218 -11.39 0.31 14.65
C ARG A 218 -11.97 1.19 13.54
N VAL A 219 -12.93 0.66 12.79
CA VAL A 219 -13.63 1.35 11.70
C VAL A 219 -15.16 1.30 11.91
N PRO A 220 -15.95 2.13 11.22
CA PRO A 220 -17.41 2.12 11.40
C PRO A 220 -18.04 0.76 11.10
N ALA A 221 -18.90 0.28 12.00
CA ALA A 221 -19.73 -0.89 11.80
C ALA A 221 -20.95 -0.59 10.89
N ALA A 222 -21.56 -1.65 10.36
CA ALA A 222 -22.83 -1.54 9.64
C ALA A 222 -23.96 -1.13 10.58
N GLY A 223 -24.86 -0.27 10.11
CA GLY A 223 -26.04 0.12 10.87
C GLY A 223 -26.52 1.55 10.58
N LYS A 224 -27.46 2.01 11.42
CA LYS A 224 -28.13 3.30 11.24
C LYS A 224 -27.26 4.45 11.75
N TRP A 225 -27.01 5.41 10.87
CA TRP A 225 -26.37 6.68 11.21
C TRP A 225 -27.40 7.67 11.77
N GLN A 226 -26.96 8.52 12.70
CA GLN A 226 -27.79 9.51 13.38
C GLN A 226 -27.18 10.90 13.18
N GLN A 227 -28.01 11.92 13.00
CA GLN A 227 -27.54 13.30 13.03
C GLN A 227 -27.58 13.80 14.48
N ALA A 228 -26.47 14.37 14.97
CA ALA A 228 -26.45 15.01 16.28
C ALA A 228 -27.10 16.41 16.20
N HIS A 229 -27.93 16.74 17.18
CA HIS A 229 -28.47 18.08 17.35
C HIS A 229 -27.54 18.87 18.28
N LEU A 230 -26.96 19.94 17.76
CA LEU A 230 -26.05 20.81 18.50
C LEU A 230 -26.82 22.04 18.98
N GLU A 231 -26.63 22.41 20.25
CA GLU A 231 -27.22 23.62 20.85
C GLU A 231 -26.65 24.89 20.21
N SER A 232 -25.32 24.94 20.03
CA SER A 232 -24.63 25.94 19.21
C SER A 232 -24.39 25.38 17.81
N LYS A 233 -24.91 26.07 16.79
CA LYS A 233 -24.78 25.64 15.39
C LYS A 233 -23.62 26.30 14.65
N ASP A 234 -22.94 27.25 15.27
CA ASP A 234 -22.07 28.16 14.51
C ASP A 234 -20.63 27.66 14.42
N LEU A 235 -20.14 26.95 15.45
CA LEU A 235 -18.75 26.54 15.54
C LEU A 235 -18.56 25.27 16.40
N ILE A 236 -17.67 24.36 15.98
CA ILE A 236 -17.16 23.28 16.84
C ILE A 236 -16.26 23.84 17.94
N THR A 237 -16.53 23.50 19.21
CA THR A 237 -15.72 23.89 20.38
C THR A 237 -14.95 22.70 20.97
N ASP A 238 -13.97 22.95 21.84
CA ASP A 238 -13.23 21.91 22.58
C ASP A 238 -14.16 21.04 23.43
N GLN A 239 -15.18 21.65 24.05
CA GLN A 239 -16.18 20.93 24.85
C GLN A 239 -17.01 20.00 23.95
N MET A 240 -17.38 20.46 22.75
CA MET A 240 -18.09 19.62 21.78
C MET A 240 -17.22 18.48 21.28
N LEU A 241 -15.94 18.73 20.94
CA LEU A 241 -15.02 17.65 20.55
C LEU A 241 -14.90 16.62 21.68
N SER A 242 -14.72 17.06 22.91
CA SER A 242 -14.63 16.18 24.07
C SER A 242 -15.90 15.34 24.26
N ALA A 243 -17.08 15.96 24.11
CA ALA A 243 -18.36 15.25 24.18
C ALA A 243 -18.55 14.23 23.05
N LEU A 244 -18.12 14.56 21.83
CA LEU A 244 -18.18 13.64 20.68
C LEU A 244 -17.24 12.45 20.85
N LYS A 245 -16.03 12.66 21.38
CA LYS A 245 -15.11 11.56 21.72
C LYS A 245 -15.70 10.63 22.77
N ALA A 246 -16.35 11.20 23.79
CA ALA A 246 -16.97 10.44 24.87
C ALA A 246 -18.11 9.50 24.41
N LEU A 247 -18.64 9.67 23.19
CA LEU A 247 -19.64 8.78 22.63
C LEU A 247 -19.09 7.37 22.32
N ASP A 248 -17.77 7.21 22.18
CA ASP A 248 -17.10 6.00 21.66
C ASP A 248 -17.80 5.41 20.42
N ARG A 249 -18.14 6.29 19.46
CA ARG A 249 -18.79 5.93 18.20
C ARG A 249 -18.11 6.64 17.03
N PRO A 250 -18.18 6.08 15.81
CA PRO A 250 -17.66 6.76 14.63
C PRO A 250 -18.41 8.06 14.39
N VAL A 251 -17.68 9.17 14.21
CA VAL A 251 -18.26 10.49 13.97
C VAL A 251 -17.68 11.10 12.70
N LEU A 252 -18.58 11.58 11.83
CA LEU A 252 -18.25 12.32 10.63
C LEU A 252 -18.76 13.76 10.78
N ILE A 253 -17.89 14.73 10.54
CA ILE A 253 -18.21 16.16 10.64
C ILE A 253 -18.10 16.78 9.26
N SER A 254 -19.20 17.37 8.77
CA SER A 254 -19.23 18.17 7.55
C SER A 254 -19.41 19.65 7.88
N ALA A 255 -18.40 20.47 7.60
CA ALA A 255 -18.36 21.88 8.01
C ALA A 255 -17.70 22.76 6.94
N ARG A 256 -17.89 24.08 7.06
CA ARG A 256 -17.05 25.07 6.37
C ARG A 256 -15.76 25.23 7.16
N ILE A 257 -14.62 25.22 6.48
CA ILE A 257 -13.30 25.24 7.14
C ILE A 257 -12.59 26.53 6.81
N VAL A 258 -12.13 27.22 7.86
CA VAL A 258 -11.40 28.48 7.74
C VAL A 258 -10.07 28.35 8.50
N PRO A 259 -8.92 28.64 7.86
CA PRO A 259 -7.63 28.64 8.55
C PRO A 259 -7.61 29.71 9.66
N ILE A 260 -7.01 29.38 10.79
CA ILE A 260 -6.78 30.33 11.88
C ILE A 260 -5.55 31.15 11.52
N ARG A 261 -5.71 32.48 11.46
CA ARG A 261 -4.63 33.41 11.13
C ARG A 261 -3.44 33.22 12.08
N GLY A 262 -2.26 32.95 11.53
CA GLY A 262 -1.01 32.75 12.28
C GLY A 262 -0.82 31.33 12.83
N ALA A 263 -1.74 30.41 12.57
CA ALA A 263 -1.64 29.00 12.95
C ALA A 263 -1.77 28.07 11.72
N GLU A 264 -1.57 28.62 10.52
CA GLU A 264 -1.61 27.86 9.28
C GLU A 264 -0.49 26.80 9.25
N ASP A 265 -0.87 25.54 9.06
CA ASP A 265 0.08 24.45 8.87
C ASP A 265 0.05 24.02 7.39
N PRO A 266 1.16 24.17 6.64
CA PRO A 266 1.21 23.87 5.21
C PRO A 266 0.97 22.39 4.91
N ILE A 267 1.29 21.48 5.85
CA ILE A 267 1.01 20.05 5.69
C ILE A 267 -0.49 19.79 5.86
N LEU A 268 -1.12 20.38 6.89
CA LEU A 268 -2.56 20.25 7.09
C LEU A 268 -3.38 20.97 6.02
N ALA A 269 -2.81 21.99 5.38
CA ALA A 269 -3.39 22.62 4.20
C ALA A 269 -3.67 21.60 3.10
N THR A 270 -2.80 20.62 2.90
CA THR A 270 -2.99 19.55 1.90
C THR A 270 -4.26 18.71 2.11
N TRP A 271 -4.76 18.63 3.35
CA TRP A 271 -6.01 17.91 3.66
C TRP A 271 -7.23 18.79 3.45
N THR A 272 -7.03 20.10 3.39
CA THR A 272 -8.08 21.13 3.32
C THR A 272 -8.07 21.89 1.99
N THR A 273 -7.14 21.64 1.06
CA THR A 273 -7.12 22.29 -0.26
C THR A 273 -8.38 21.93 -1.07
N PRO A 274 -8.98 22.85 -1.84
CA PRO A 274 -10.16 22.56 -2.65
C PRO A 274 -9.82 21.70 -3.88
N SER A 275 -10.62 20.67 -4.16
CA SER A 275 -10.81 20.17 -5.51
C SER A 275 -11.86 21.03 -6.23
N GLY A 276 -11.49 22.26 -6.59
CA GLY A 276 -12.31 23.18 -7.39
C GLY A 276 -12.63 24.54 -6.73
N PRO A 277 -13.07 25.54 -7.52
CA PRO A 277 -13.33 26.89 -7.02
C PRO A 277 -14.61 26.96 -6.15
N GLY A 278 -14.50 27.53 -4.94
CA GLY A 278 -15.63 27.89 -4.08
C GLY A 278 -15.46 27.59 -2.58
N TYR A 279 -16.31 28.20 -1.75
CA TYR A 279 -16.44 27.92 -0.31
C TYR A 279 -17.21 26.60 -0.09
N VAL A 280 -16.55 25.46 -0.29
CA VAL A 280 -17.17 24.13 -0.24
C VAL A 280 -17.13 23.56 1.19
N ARG A 281 -18.27 23.05 1.68
CA ARG A 281 -18.31 22.23 2.90
C ARG A 281 -17.45 20.98 2.71
N LYS A 282 -16.58 20.69 3.66
CA LYS A 282 -15.72 19.51 3.65
C LYS A 282 -16.12 18.57 4.77
N ALA A 283 -15.90 17.27 4.55
CA ALA A 283 -16.19 16.25 5.54
C ALA A 283 -14.90 15.60 6.04
N PHE A 284 -14.88 15.26 7.34
CA PHE A 284 -13.75 14.64 8.03
C PHE A 284 -14.27 13.67 9.10
N PRO A 285 -13.61 12.52 9.31
CA PRO A 285 -13.71 11.78 10.56
C PRO A 285 -13.29 12.66 11.74
N LEU A 286 -13.87 12.43 12.92
CA LEU A 286 -13.57 13.19 14.14
C LEU A 286 -12.07 13.20 14.46
N GLU A 287 -11.37 12.10 14.23
CA GLU A 287 -9.94 11.94 14.46
C GLU A 287 -9.10 12.94 13.64
N GLU A 288 -9.53 13.26 12.42
CA GLU A 288 -8.86 14.29 11.61
C GLU A 288 -9.24 15.70 12.08
N VAL A 289 -10.48 15.90 12.51
CA VAL A 289 -10.92 17.20 13.05
C VAL A 289 -10.08 17.56 14.28
N GLU A 290 -9.78 16.59 15.15
CA GLU A 290 -8.90 16.79 16.30
C GLU A 290 -7.51 17.29 15.92
N VAL A 291 -6.92 16.69 14.88
CA VAL A 291 -5.62 17.08 14.36
C VAL A 291 -5.66 18.49 13.75
N LEU A 292 -6.75 18.82 13.05
CA LEU A 292 -6.94 20.10 12.38
C LEU A 292 -7.35 21.23 13.32
N PHE A 293 -7.88 20.93 14.51
CA PHE A 293 -8.56 21.90 15.38
C PHE A 293 -7.66 23.08 15.81
N GLY A 294 -6.35 22.83 15.94
CA GLY A 294 -5.36 23.86 16.28
C GLY A 294 -5.07 24.86 15.15
N SER A 295 -5.31 24.47 13.89
CA SER A 295 -4.99 25.27 12.71
C SER A 295 -6.23 25.76 11.95
N TYR A 296 -7.40 25.19 12.21
CA TYR A 296 -8.63 25.45 11.47
C TYR A 296 -9.87 25.59 12.36
N ARG A 297 -10.79 26.46 11.94
CA ARG A 297 -12.15 26.59 12.51
C ARG A 297 -13.17 25.87 11.64
N PHE A 298 -14.12 25.19 12.30
CA PHE A 298 -15.16 24.37 11.67
C PHE A 298 -16.53 25.03 11.88
N HIS A 299 -16.99 25.77 10.89
CA HIS A 299 -18.23 26.54 10.93
C HIS A 299 -19.42 25.75 10.39
N ASP A 300 -20.60 26.03 10.95
CA ASP A 300 -21.87 25.40 10.59
C ASP A 300 -21.84 23.86 10.57
N PRO A 301 -21.27 23.17 11.59
CA PRO A 301 -21.02 21.75 11.51
C PRO A 301 -22.32 20.93 11.40
N LEU A 302 -22.33 20.01 10.44
CA LEU A 302 -23.23 18.87 10.40
C LEU A 302 -22.50 17.66 10.98
N VAL A 303 -22.93 17.20 12.15
CA VAL A 303 -22.34 16.06 12.84
C VAL A 303 -23.20 14.82 12.64
N MET A 304 -22.59 13.78 12.07
CA MET A 304 -23.19 12.47 11.83
C MET A 304 -22.48 11.43 12.69
N VAL A 305 -23.24 10.70 13.50
CA VAL A 305 -22.76 9.67 14.42
C VAL A 305 -23.18 8.31 13.89
N GLY A 306 -22.20 7.46 13.57
CA GLY A 306 -22.42 6.10 13.11
C GLY A 306 -22.72 5.14 14.26
N PRO A 307 -23.12 3.91 13.96
CA PRO A 307 -23.76 3.02 14.93
C PRO A 307 -22.81 2.50 16.01
N ALA A 308 -21.67 1.96 15.61
CA ALA A 308 -20.68 1.34 16.49
C ALA A 308 -19.33 1.21 15.77
N TRP A 309 -18.32 0.76 16.50
CA TRP A 309 -17.01 0.39 15.98
C TRP A 309 -16.92 -1.11 15.66
N LYS A 310 -16.09 -1.49 14.69
CA LYS A 310 -15.71 -2.88 14.39
C LYS A 310 -14.23 -2.96 13.99
N GLU A 311 -13.70 -4.16 13.87
CA GLU A 311 -12.40 -4.38 13.24
C GLU A 311 -12.46 -4.19 11.71
N PRO A 312 -11.38 -3.70 11.07
CA PRO A 312 -11.28 -3.62 9.62
C PRO A 312 -11.28 -5.00 8.96
N ALA A 313 -11.95 -5.11 7.81
CA ALA A 313 -12.00 -6.34 7.01
C ALA A 313 -10.60 -6.80 6.56
N GLY A 314 -9.71 -5.85 6.26
CA GLY A 314 -8.33 -6.13 5.85
C GLY A 314 -7.46 -6.77 6.92
N LYS A 315 -7.83 -6.69 8.21
CA LYS A 315 -7.04 -7.26 9.31
C LYS A 315 -6.86 -8.78 9.16
N GLY A 316 -7.95 -9.49 8.86
CA GLY A 316 -7.90 -10.94 8.68
C GLY A 316 -7.06 -11.39 7.47
N LEU A 317 -6.86 -10.53 6.46
CA LEU A 317 -5.93 -10.82 5.37
C LEU A 317 -4.47 -10.64 5.79
N LEU A 318 -4.16 -9.66 6.64
CA LEU A 318 -2.79 -9.52 7.18
C LEU A 318 -2.44 -10.67 8.12
N ASP A 319 -3.37 -11.09 8.97
CA ASP A 319 -3.17 -12.24 9.85
C ASP A 319 -2.96 -13.53 9.02
N ALA A 320 -3.69 -13.68 7.91
CA ALA A 320 -3.49 -14.77 6.96
C ALA A 320 -2.16 -14.70 6.20
N LEU A 321 -1.66 -13.49 5.90
CA LEU A 321 -0.35 -13.28 5.28
C LEU A 321 0.78 -13.72 6.22
N VAL A 322 0.69 -13.35 7.50
CA VAL A 322 1.64 -13.79 8.53
C VAL A 322 1.63 -15.32 8.64
N SER A 323 0.43 -15.92 8.67
CA SER A 323 0.26 -17.37 8.66
C SER A 323 0.85 -18.03 7.41
N ALA A 324 0.65 -17.43 6.23
CA ALA A 324 1.23 -17.93 4.97
C ALA A 324 2.76 -17.96 5.03
N CYS A 325 3.41 -16.96 5.63
CA CYS A 325 4.85 -16.97 5.86
C CYS A 325 5.31 -18.07 6.85
N GLY A 326 4.42 -18.69 7.62
CA GLY A 326 4.71 -19.73 8.61
C GLY A 326 5.24 -19.21 9.95
N ALA A 327 5.84 -18.01 9.98
CA ALA A 327 6.30 -17.35 11.19
C ALA A 327 6.24 -15.82 11.06
N ALA A 328 5.97 -15.13 12.17
CA ALA A 328 5.85 -13.68 12.21
C ALA A 328 7.19 -12.98 11.91
N GLU A 329 8.29 -13.54 12.40
CA GLU A 329 9.65 -13.02 12.20
C GLU A 329 10.02 -13.01 10.70
N LEU A 330 9.70 -14.09 9.99
CA LEU A 330 9.90 -14.14 8.53
C LEU A 330 8.98 -13.16 7.80
N ALA A 331 7.71 -13.07 8.20
CA ALA A 331 6.76 -12.13 7.59
C ALA A 331 7.25 -10.67 7.69
N HIS A 332 7.79 -10.28 8.85
CA HIS A 332 8.34 -8.93 9.05
C HIS A 332 9.70 -8.71 8.38
N ALA A 333 10.48 -9.78 8.13
CA ALA A 333 11.77 -9.71 7.46
C ALA A 333 11.68 -9.81 5.93
N SER A 334 10.60 -10.36 5.39
CA SER A 334 10.40 -10.52 3.94
C SER A 334 9.95 -9.23 3.28
N TRP A 335 10.64 -8.87 2.19
CA TRP A 335 10.25 -7.74 1.35
C TRP A 335 8.96 -8.04 0.59
N SER A 336 8.82 -9.25 0.03
CA SER A 336 7.60 -9.67 -0.69
C SER A 336 6.37 -9.65 0.22
N ALA A 337 6.47 -10.13 1.47
CA ALA A 337 5.39 -10.01 2.45
C ALA A 337 5.00 -8.55 2.69
N GLY A 338 6.00 -7.67 2.83
CA GLY A 338 5.77 -6.23 2.90
C GLY A 338 4.97 -5.68 1.71
N VAL A 339 5.30 -6.07 0.48
CA VAL A 339 4.57 -5.63 -0.73
C VAL A 339 3.13 -6.14 -0.75
N VAL A 340 2.89 -7.39 -0.34
CA VAL A 340 1.52 -7.92 -0.21
C VAL A 340 0.73 -7.11 0.81
N ALA A 341 1.31 -6.85 1.98
CA ALA A 341 0.68 -6.07 3.05
C ALA A 341 0.32 -4.64 2.62
N GLU A 342 1.22 -3.97 1.90
CA GLU A 342 0.96 -2.63 1.33
C GLU A 342 -0.20 -2.68 0.33
N ASN A 343 -0.26 -3.70 -0.53
CA ASN A 343 -1.36 -3.87 -1.47
C ASN A 343 -2.70 -4.15 -0.76
N VAL A 344 -2.70 -4.90 0.34
CA VAL A 344 -3.89 -5.11 1.19
C VAL A 344 -4.36 -3.78 1.78
N LEU A 345 -3.47 -3.04 2.45
CA LEU A 345 -3.77 -1.74 3.04
C LEU A 345 -4.31 -0.76 1.98
N CYS A 346 -3.62 -0.65 0.85
CA CYS A 346 -4.06 0.20 -0.25
C CYS A 346 -5.37 -0.25 -0.86
N GLY A 347 -5.64 -1.56 -0.90
CA GLY A 347 -6.92 -2.12 -1.30
C GLY A 347 -8.04 -1.62 -0.38
N MET A 348 -7.82 -1.61 0.94
CA MET A 348 -8.82 -1.16 1.91
C MET A 348 -9.12 0.33 1.81
N MET A 349 -8.18 1.13 1.34
CA MET A 349 -8.41 2.54 1.06
C MET A 349 -9.16 2.78 -0.27
N ARG A 350 -9.28 1.80 -1.18
CA ARG A 350 -9.94 2.02 -2.49
C ARG A 350 -11.47 2.09 -2.40
N LEU A 351 -12.04 2.83 -3.35
CA LEU A 351 -13.47 2.80 -3.64
C LEU A 351 -13.94 1.37 -3.95
N GLY A 352 -15.17 1.07 -3.54
CA GLY A 352 -15.85 -0.19 -3.83
C GLY A 352 -16.32 -0.30 -5.27
N ARG A 353 -16.96 -1.44 -5.58
CA ARG A 353 -17.50 -1.69 -6.91
C ARG A 353 -18.58 -0.66 -7.24
N ALA A 354 -18.64 -0.23 -8.50
CA ALA A 354 -19.76 0.57 -8.97
C ALA A 354 -21.05 -0.27 -8.91
N PRO A 355 -22.19 0.32 -8.49
CA PRO A 355 -23.48 -0.34 -8.60
C PRO A 355 -23.78 -0.69 -10.06
N LYS A 356 -24.58 -1.74 -10.32
CA LYS A 356 -25.00 -2.09 -11.69
C LYS A 356 -25.65 -0.88 -12.37
N GLY A 357 -25.09 -0.44 -13.50
CA GLY A 357 -25.57 0.72 -14.27
C GLY A 357 -24.96 2.07 -13.88
N GLY A 358 -24.05 2.10 -12.91
CA GLY A 358 -23.26 3.28 -12.55
C GLY A 358 -21.81 3.17 -13.03
N ASN A 359 -21.18 4.32 -13.29
CA ASN A 359 -19.76 4.40 -13.66
C ASN A 359 -18.84 4.72 -12.45
N GLU A 360 -19.41 5.09 -11.30
CA GLU A 360 -18.65 5.51 -10.11
C GLU A 360 -18.70 4.43 -9.01
N GLY A 361 -17.55 4.18 -8.38
CA GLY A 361 -17.41 3.20 -7.30
C GLY A 361 -18.08 3.63 -5.99
N VAL A 362 -18.53 2.68 -5.18
CA VAL A 362 -19.15 2.98 -3.88
C VAL A 362 -18.08 3.37 -2.86
N THR A 363 -18.12 4.60 -2.34
CA THR A 363 -17.30 4.98 -1.19
C THR A 363 -17.89 4.35 0.06
N VAL A 364 -17.11 3.50 0.75
CA VAL A 364 -17.53 2.87 2.01
C VAL A 364 -16.90 3.61 3.20
N PRO A 365 -17.61 3.78 4.32
CA PRO A 365 -17.08 4.49 5.50
C PRO A 365 -15.76 3.90 6.00
N GLU A 366 -15.62 2.57 5.97
CA GLU A 366 -14.39 1.90 6.36
C GLU A 366 -13.15 2.43 5.63
N SER A 367 -13.22 2.64 4.32
CA SER A 367 -12.11 3.19 3.52
C SER A 367 -11.74 4.62 3.92
N VAL A 368 -12.73 5.43 4.29
CA VAL A 368 -12.51 6.80 4.76
C VAL A 368 -11.73 6.81 6.07
N TRP A 369 -12.12 5.97 7.03
CA TRP A 369 -11.42 5.88 8.33
C TRP A 369 -10.01 5.30 8.19
N ILE A 370 -9.82 4.27 7.36
CA ILE A 370 -8.48 3.73 7.10
C ILE A 370 -7.58 4.79 6.45
N GLY A 371 -8.10 5.56 5.48
CA GLY A 371 -7.36 6.67 4.87
C GLY A 371 -7.02 7.79 5.86
N ALA A 372 -7.94 8.13 6.78
CA ALA A 372 -7.68 9.08 7.85
C ALA A 372 -6.61 8.56 8.82
N HIS A 373 -6.68 7.29 9.22
CA HIS A 373 -5.69 6.66 10.08
C HIS A 373 -4.29 6.66 9.47
N ASP A 374 -4.17 6.41 8.15
CA ASP A 374 -2.93 6.51 7.40
C ASP A 374 -2.36 7.94 7.45
N ARG A 375 -3.17 8.95 7.10
CA ARG A 375 -2.75 10.36 7.14
C ARG A 375 -2.30 10.81 8.52
N ILE A 376 -3.06 10.47 9.56
CA ILE A 376 -2.74 10.81 10.95
C ILE A 376 -1.44 10.11 11.39
N ALA A 377 -1.25 8.85 11.02
CA ALA A 377 -0.04 8.11 11.36
C ALA A 377 1.21 8.65 10.66
N MET A 378 1.08 9.15 9.43
CA MET A 378 2.21 9.75 8.70
C MET A 378 2.60 11.15 9.21
N LEU A 379 1.65 11.89 9.80
CA LEU A 379 1.86 13.31 10.12
C LEU A 379 3.08 13.60 11.02
N PRO A 380 3.35 12.84 12.11
CA PRO A 380 4.55 13.10 12.93
C PRO A 380 5.84 12.96 12.14
N MET A 381 5.92 11.94 11.27
CA MET A 381 7.08 11.68 10.42
C MET A 381 7.26 12.79 9.39
N ILE A 382 6.18 13.21 8.73
CA ILE A 382 6.21 14.29 7.74
C ILE A 382 6.69 15.59 8.39
N ARG A 383 6.15 15.94 9.56
CA ARG A 383 6.55 17.16 10.29
C ARG A 383 8.01 17.14 10.70
N ALA A 384 8.50 16.02 11.23
CA ALA A 384 9.88 15.87 11.61
C ALA A 384 10.82 16.06 10.41
N LEU A 385 10.54 15.40 9.29
CA LEU A 385 11.36 15.47 8.08
C LEU A 385 11.29 16.84 7.38
N SER A 386 10.13 17.47 7.31
CA SER A 386 10.01 18.85 6.83
C SER A 386 10.79 19.86 7.68
N GLY A 387 10.97 19.59 8.98
CA GLY A 387 11.82 20.38 9.87
C GLY A 387 13.30 20.41 9.47
N PHE A 388 13.77 19.43 8.67
CA PHE A 388 15.13 19.39 8.12
C PHE A 388 15.26 20.13 6.77
N GLY A 389 14.26 20.92 6.36
CA GLY A 389 14.27 21.65 5.10
C GLY A 389 13.86 20.80 3.89
N LEU A 390 13.29 19.61 4.11
CA LEU A 390 12.80 18.76 3.03
C LEU A 390 11.42 19.20 2.55
N THR A 391 11.24 19.20 1.23
CA THR A 391 9.95 19.54 0.61
C THR A 391 9.13 18.28 0.37
N LEU A 392 7.97 18.15 1.04
CA LEU A 392 7.05 17.04 0.84
C LEU A 392 6.56 17.04 -0.61
N VAL A 393 6.69 15.91 -1.30
CA VAL A 393 6.06 15.67 -2.62
C VAL A 393 4.72 14.95 -2.42
N GLY A 394 4.72 13.95 -1.56
CA GLY A 394 3.52 13.25 -1.16
C GLY A 394 3.81 12.06 -0.28
N GLY A 395 2.76 11.47 0.28
CA GLY A 395 2.83 10.30 1.11
C GLY A 395 1.54 9.51 1.08
N TYR A 396 1.65 8.19 1.10
CA TYR A 396 0.53 7.27 1.03
C TYR A 396 0.96 5.90 1.55
N ALA A 397 0.09 5.25 2.34
CA ALA A 397 0.33 3.91 2.88
C ALA A 397 1.67 3.79 3.65
N GLY A 398 2.01 4.84 4.40
CA GLY A 398 3.23 4.91 5.22
C GLY A 398 4.49 5.33 4.47
N GLY A 399 4.52 5.22 3.14
CA GLY A 399 5.61 5.74 2.32
C GLY A 399 5.50 7.25 2.18
N VAL A 400 6.60 7.98 2.43
CA VAL A 400 6.70 9.43 2.21
C VAL A 400 7.78 9.73 1.19
N ARG A 401 7.54 10.77 0.39
CA ARG A 401 8.42 11.22 -0.69
C ARG A 401 8.76 12.68 -0.47
N PHE A 402 10.04 12.97 -0.42
CA PHE A 402 10.58 14.32 -0.20
C PHE A 402 11.55 14.68 -1.29
N LYS A 403 11.56 15.94 -1.72
CA LYS A 403 12.69 16.53 -2.44
C LYS A 403 13.69 17.05 -1.42
N ALA A 404 14.95 16.78 -1.69
CA ALA A 404 16.09 17.36 -0.99
C ALA A 404 17.03 17.97 -2.04
N PRO A 405 17.71 19.08 -1.73
CA PRO A 405 18.94 19.45 -2.43
C PRO A 405 19.89 18.25 -2.51
N GLU A 406 20.65 18.14 -3.59
CA GLU A 406 21.72 17.16 -3.77
C GLU A 406 22.94 17.51 -2.90
N ASP A 407 22.71 17.55 -1.59
CA ASP A 407 23.70 17.77 -0.54
C ASP A 407 23.83 16.49 0.29
N PRO A 408 25.02 15.86 0.32
CA PRO A 408 25.24 14.61 1.05
C PRO A 408 24.95 14.73 2.56
N GLU A 409 25.22 15.88 3.17
CA GLU A 409 24.99 16.10 4.61
C GLU A 409 23.50 16.20 4.91
N MET A 410 22.75 16.95 4.09
CA MET A 410 21.30 17.09 4.25
C MET A 410 20.57 15.77 4.01
N ILE A 411 20.90 15.06 2.93
CA ILE A 411 20.26 13.79 2.58
C ILE A 411 20.55 12.72 3.64
N SER A 412 21.81 12.62 4.12
CA SER A 412 22.16 11.67 5.18
C SER A 412 21.51 12.02 6.52
N SER A 413 21.50 13.31 6.91
CA SER A 413 20.83 13.77 8.14
C SER A 413 19.34 13.46 8.13
N ALA A 414 18.65 13.75 7.01
CA ALA A 414 17.25 13.41 6.82
C ALA A 414 16.99 11.90 6.90
N ALA A 415 17.82 11.08 6.24
CA ALA A 415 17.69 9.62 6.30
C ALA A 415 17.97 9.05 7.70
N ASN A 416 18.87 9.67 8.47
CA ASN A 416 19.18 9.29 9.85
C ASN A 416 18.05 9.70 10.81
N ALA A 417 17.46 10.89 10.63
CA ALA A 417 16.26 11.28 11.36
C ALA A 417 15.09 10.33 11.04
N ALA A 418 14.95 9.90 9.79
CA ALA A 418 13.96 8.91 9.39
C ALA A 418 14.17 7.57 10.11
N TRP A 419 15.42 7.14 10.29
CA TRP A 419 15.79 5.93 11.05
C TRP A 419 15.33 6.00 12.51
N GLU A 420 15.53 7.14 13.15
CA GLU A 420 15.06 7.42 14.52
C GLU A 420 13.54 7.50 14.64
N LEU A 421 12.83 7.57 13.52
CA LEU A 421 11.37 7.52 13.45
C LEU A 421 10.84 6.13 13.03
N GLY A 422 11.73 5.14 12.90
CA GLY A 422 11.35 3.79 12.48
C GLY A 422 11.14 3.63 10.98
N MET A 423 11.70 4.54 10.18
CA MET A 423 11.70 4.48 8.71
C MET A 423 13.08 4.08 8.20
N HIS A 424 13.15 3.65 6.94
CA HIS A 424 14.41 3.39 6.26
C HIS A 424 14.39 3.96 4.84
N ALA A 425 15.60 4.19 4.32
CA ALA A 425 15.82 4.52 2.92
C ALA A 425 15.70 3.26 2.03
N GLN A 426 15.43 3.48 0.75
CA GLN A 426 15.58 2.44 -0.28
C GLN A 426 17.08 2.13 -0.48
N MET A 427 17.43 0.92 -0.92
CA MET A 427 18.84 0.55 -1.10
C MET A 427 19.53 1.40 -2.18
N GLY A 428 18.83 1.83 -3.23
CA GLY A 428 19.40 2.71 -4.26
C GLY A 428 19.72 4.11 -3.70
N LEU A 429 18.84 4.68 -2.87
CA LEU A 429 19.16 5.92 -2.13
C LEU A 429 20.34 5.72 -1.16
N ALA A 430 20.35 4.63 -0.39
CA ALA A 430 21.46 4.31 0.52
C ALA A 430 22.79 4.14 -0.22
N ARG A 431 22.77 3.56 -1.43
CA ARG A 431 23.91 3.48 -2.33
C ARG A 431 24.36 4.87 -2.79
N ARG A 432 23.44 5.71 -3.28
CA ARG A 432 23.74 7.07 -3.74
C ARG A 432 24.39 7.91 -2.63
N ILE A 433 23.90 7.81 -1.39
CA ILE A 433 24.48 8.51 -0.23
C ILE A 433 25.94 8.11 0.01
N ARG A 434 26.27 6.82 -0.14
CA ARG A 434 27.65 6.33 -0.01
C ARG A 434 28.52 6.75 -1.18
N GLU A 435 27.99 6.74 -2.40
CA GLU A 435 28.69 7.23 -3.60
C GLU A 435 29.01 8.72 -3.50
N MET A 436 28.17 9.48 -2.79
CA MET A 436 28.41 10.88 -2.43
C MET A 436 29.40 11.07 -1.26
N GLY A 437 29.95 10.00 -0.70
CA GLY A 437 30.94 10.07 0.39
C GLY A 437 30.36 10.22 1.80
N SER A 438 29.04 10.07 1.98
CA SER A 438 28.39 10.11 3.29
C SER A 438 28.00 8.72 3.79
N SER A 439 27.50 8.63 5.03
CA SER A 439 27.09 7.38 5.66
C SER A 439 25.69 7.47 6.26
N LEU A 440 25.02 6.31 6.31
CA LEU A 440 23.74 6.17 6.97
C LEU A 440 23.91 5.53 8.33
N ASN A 441 23.16 6.03 9.30
CA ASN A 441 22.96 5.38 10.58
C ASN A 441 22.20 4.07 10.34
N ALA A 442 22.74 2.99 10.91
CA ALA A 442 22.15 1.66 10.93
C ALA A 442 22.30 1.04 12.32
N ASP A 443 22.51 1.87 13.34
CA ASP A 443 22.57 1.45 14.74
C ASP A 443 21.18 0.98 15.19
N ARG A 444 21.14 -0.24 15.71
CA ARG A 444 19.91 -0.84 16.23
C ARG A 444 19.39 -0.10 17.45
N GLY A 445 20.27 0.50 18.27
CA GLY A 445 19.88 1.25 19.46
C GLY A 445 19.20 2.58 19.18
N LEU A 446 19.36 3.10 17.95
CA LEU A 446 18.79 4.38 17.52
C LEU A 446 17.55 4.21 16.63
N TYR A 447 17.18 2.99 16.28
CA TYR A 447 16.00 2.76 15.45
C TYR A 447 14.71 3.04 16.22
N GLY A 448 13.89 3.96 15.72
CA GLY A 448 12.65 4.38 16.41
C GLY A 448 11.47 3.43 16.26
N GLY A 449 11.59 2.42 15.39
CA GLY A 449 10.55 1.43 15.17
C GLY A 449 10.63 0.28 16.18
N ALA A 450 9.71 -0.68 16.04
CA ALA A 450 9.71 -1.90 16.86
C ALA A 450 11.05 -2.67 16.69
N PRO A 451 11.85 -2.88 17.75
CA PRO A 451 13.17 -3.50 17.65
C PRO A 451 13.16 -4.91 17.07
N GLU A 452 12.12 -5.69 17.34
CA GLU A 452 11.93 -7.04 16.81
C GLU A 452 11.63 -7.06 15.30
N ARG A 453 11.25 -5.91 14.72
CA ARG A 453 10.90 -5.75 13.29
C ARG A 453 11.98 -5.01 12.50
N ILE A 454 13.18 -4.87 13.07
CA ILE A 454 14.28 -4.06 12.51
C ILE A 454 15.02 -4.72 11.35
N LEU A 455 14.92 -6.05 11.21
CA LEU A 455 15.80 -6.81 10.30
C LEU A 455 15.72 -6.33 8.85
N LEU A 456 14.51 -6.20 8.29
CA LEU A 456 14.32 -5.68 6.93
C LEU A 456 14.86 -4.24 6.78
N PRO A 457 14.45 -3.25 7.59
CA PRO A 457 15.02 -1.91 7.59
C PRO A 457 16.54 -1.89 7.63
N LEU A 458 17.14 -2.68 8.54
CA LEU A 458 18.59 -2.75 8.72
C LEU A 458 19.29 -3.22 7.44
N LEU A 459 18.77 -4.28 6.81
CA LEU A 459 19.34 -4.79 5.56
C LEU A 459 19.22 -3.78 4.42
N MET A 460 18.09 -3.07 4.33
CA MET A 460 17.87 -2.02 3.33
C MET A 460 18.81 -0.82 3.53
N GLN A 461 18.85 -0.27 4.74
CA GLN A 461 19.70 0.86 5.12
C GLN A 461 21.19 0.57 4.87
N THR A 462 21.64 -0.65 5.21
CA THR A 462 23.03 -1.10 5.03
C THR A 462 23.34 -1.60 3.62
N GLY A 463 22.35 -1.70 2.72
CA GLY A 463 22.53 -2.19 1.34
C GLY A 463 22.96 -3.66 1.27
N ARG A 464 22.48 -4.49 2.19
CA ARG A 464 22.80 -5.92 2.29
C ARG A 464 21.87 -6.75 1.40
N THR A 465 21.90 -6.47 0.09
CA THR A 465 21.04 -7.09 -0.93
C THR A 465 21.06 -8.62 -0.88
N GLY A 466 22.25 -9.22 -0.72
CA GLY A 466 22.39 -10.69 -0.71
C GLY A 466 21.73 -11.36 0.50
N GLN A 467 21.85 -10.79 1.70
CA GLN A 467 21.15 -11.32 2.88
C GLN A 467 19.63 -11.15 2.76
N LEU A 468 19.17 -9.98 2.29
CA LEU A 468 17.74 -9.76 2.08
C LEU A 468 17.17 -10.73 1.04
N TRP A 469 17.93 -11.01 -0.02
CA TRP A 469 17.53 -11.96 -1.06
C TRP A 469 17.34 -13.37 -0.50
N LYS A 470 18.28 -13.85 0.33
CA LYS A 470 18.19 -15.17 0.97
C LYS A 470 16.96 -15.30 1.87
N ILE A 471 16.63 -14.25 2.63
CA ILE A 471 15.43 -14.24 3.46
C ILE A 471 14.18 -14.33 2.58
N ASP A 472 14.13 -13.52 1.53
CA ASP A 472 12.96 -13.44 0.65
C ASP A 472 12.78 -14.69 -0.22
N GLU A 473 13.87 -15.39 -0.57
CA GLU A 473 13.88 -16.68 -1.26
C GLU A 473 13.23 -17.81 -0.45
N ILE A 474 13.14 -17.68 0.88
CA ILE A 474 12.41 -18.66 1.71
C ILE A 474 10.93 -18.75 1.31
N ILE A 475 10.34 -17.68 0.75
CA ILE A 475 8.97 -17.71 0.23
C ILE A 475 8.79 -18.74 -0.89
N GLU A 476 9.86 -19.13 -1.58
CA GLU A 476 9.82 -20.18 -2.61
C GLU A 476 9.73 -21.60 -2.02
N THR A 477 9.96 -21.76 -0.71
CA THR A 477 9.79 -23.03 0.00
C THR A 477 8.35 -23.23 0.45
N ASP A 478 7.96 -24.50 0.69
CA ASP A 478 6.63 -24.83 1.19
C ASP A 478 6.34 -24.17 2.54
N PRO A 479 5.12 -23.66 2.79
CA PRO A 479 4.79 -22.91 4.01
C PRO A 479 5.24 -23.57 5.32
N GLU A 480 5.13 -24.90 5.43
CA GLU A 480 5.53 -25.67 6.61
C GLU A 480 7.05 -25.67 6.85
N GLY A 481 7.86 -25.57 5.78
CA GLY A 481 9.33 -25.57 5.85
C GLY A 481 9.94 -24.19 6.11
N ARG A 482 9.18 -23.11 5.87
CA ARG A 482 9.66 -21.72 5.97
C ARG A 482 10.24 -21.35 7.33
N PRO A 483 9.64 -21.71 8.48
CA PRO A 483 10.19 -21.37 9.79
C PRO A 483 11.57 -21.98 10.02
N ALA A 484 11.74 -23.26 9.68
CA ALA A 484 13.01 -23.96 9.81
C ALA A 484 14.10 -23.36 8.90
N ALA A 485 13.73 -23.05 7.64
CA ALA A 485 14.64 -22.41 6.69
C ALA A 485 15.08 -21.01 7.16
N PHE A 486 14.17 -20.24 7.77
CA PHE A 486 14.49 -18.92 8.32
C PHE A 486 15.44 -19.01 9.52
N LEU A 487 15.19 -19.92 10.45
CA LEU A 487 16.06 -20.14 11.60
C LEU A 487 17.48 -20.56 11.18
N ALA A 488 17.60 -21.38 10.12
CA ALA A 488 18.87 -21.83 9.58
C ALA A 488 19.76 -20.70 9.00
N LEU A 489 19.20 -19.50 8.73
CA LEU A 489 19.99 -18.34 8.30
C LEU A 489 20.77 -17.67 9.44
N PHE A 490 20.41 -17.97 10.70
CA PHE A 490 21.00 -17.32 11.89
C PHE A 490 21.70 -18.30 12.84
N SER A 491 21.64 -19.60 12.56
CA SER A 491 22.46 -20.66 13.17
C SER A 491 23.83 -20.73 12.50
#